data_AF-A0A8T1TBV8-F1
#
_entry.id   AF-A0A8T1TBV8-F1
#
_cell.length_a   1.000
_cell.length_b   1.000
_cell.length_c   1.000
_cell.angle_alpha   90.00
_cell.angle_beta   90.00
_cell.angle_gamma   90.00
#
_symmetry.space_group_name_H-M   'P 1'
#
loop_
_entity.id
_entity.type
_entity.pdbx_description
1 polymer ?
#
loop_
_entity_poly.entity_id
_entity_poly.type
_entity_poly.pdbx_seq_one_letter_code
_entity_poly.pdbx_strand_id
1 'polypeptide(L)' 'MSYAEKPDEITKDEWMEKLNNLHIQRADMNRLIMNYLVTEGFKEAAEKFRMESGIEPSVDLETLDE' A
#
# COMPACT_ATOMS: atom_id res chain seq x y z
N MET A 1 -35.53 21.15 15.89
CA MET A 1 -34.93 19.85 15.54
C MET A 1 -34.00 20.11 14.37
N SER A 2 -32.69 20.16 14.61
CA SER A 2 -31.69 20.29 13.56
C SER A 2 -31.58 18.92 12.87
N TYR A 3 -32.20 18.78 11.71
CA TYR A 3 -31.87 17.68 10.81
C TYR A 3 -30.38 17.82 10.50
N ALA A 4 -29.57 16.87 10.98
CA ALA A 4 -28.18 16.80 10.58
C ALA A 4 -28.16 16.71 9.05
N GLU A 5 -27.58 17.73 8.41
CA GLU A 5 -27.37 17.75 6.96
C GLU A 5 -26.68 16.43 6.59
N LYS A 6 -27.33 15.62 5.75
CA LYS A 6 -26.65 14.48 5.15
C LYS A 6 -25.46 15.05 4.39
N PRO A 7 -24.23 14.55 4.60
CA PRO A 7 -23.11 15.00 3.78
C PRO A 7 -23.48 14.77 2.32
N ASP A 8 -23.31 15.82 1.50
CA ASP A 8 -23.61 15.77 0.07
C ASP A 8 -23.00 14.52 -0.56
N GLU A 9 -23.80 13.77 -1.31
CA GLU A 9 -23.32 12.61 -2.07
C GLU A 9 -22.27 13.10 -3.05
N ILE A 10 -21.01 12.65 -2.88
CA ILE A 10 -19.94 13.01 -3.79
C ILE A 10 -20.28 12.48 -5.20
N THR A 11 -20.20 13.37 -6.19
CA THR A 11 -20.43 12.96 -7.57
C THR A 11 -19.25 12.10 -8.06
N LYS A 12 -19.50 11.29 -9.09
CA LYS A 12 -18.45 10.46 -9.71
C LYS A 12 -17.27 11.32 -10.18
N ASP A 13 -17.55 12.48 -10.77
CA ASP A 13 -16.51 13.36 -11.32
C ASP A 13 -15.64 13.96 -10.22
N GLU A 14 -16.24 14.43 -9.13
CA GLU A 14 -15.50 14.91 -7.94
C GLU A 14 -14.67 13.80 -7.28
N TRP A 15 -15.19 12.57 -7.24
CA TRP A 15 -14.43 11.42 -6.73
C TRP A 15 -13.21 11.12 -7.60
N MET A 16 -13.37 11.10 -8.93
CA MET A 16 -12.28 10.85 -9.86
C MET A 16 -11.23 11.96 -9.81
N GLU A 17 -11.63 13.23 -9.66
CA GLU A 17 -10.70 14.35 -9.49
C GLU A 17 -9.87 14.19 -8.21
N LYS A 18 -10.52 13.90 -7.07
CA LYS A 18 -9.81 13.63 -5.81
C LYS A 18 -8.85 12.46 -5.95
N LEU A 19 -9.26 11.37 -6.59
CA LEU A 19 -8.43 10.18 -6.81
C LEU A 19 -7.20 10.49 -7.68
N ASN A 20 -7.37 11.24 -8.77
CA ASN A 20 -6.28 11.63 -9.66
C ASN A 20 -5.28 12.58 -9.00
N ASN A 21 -5.74 13.38 -8.03
CA ASN A 21 -4.89 14.29 -7.26
C ASN A 21 -4.11 13.57 -6.14
N LEU A 22 -4.43 12.32 -5.81
CA LEU A 22 -3.67 11.54 -4.85
C LEU A 22 -2.38 11.04 -5.51
N HIS A 23 -1.25 11.54 -5.00
CA HIS A 23 0.06 11.03 -5.37
C HIS A 23 0.60 10.09 -4.29
N ILE A 24 0.59 8.79 -4.58
CA ILE A 24 1.24 7.79 -3.73
C ILE A 24 2.70 7.67 -4.16
N GLN A 25 3.62 7.88 -3.22
CA GLN A 25 5.03 7.73 -3.53
C GLN A 25 5.33 6.26 -3.79
N ARG A 26 6.15 5.99 -4.83
CA ARG A 26 6.62 4.63 -5.15
C ARG A 26 7.25 3.95 -3.94
N ALA A 27 7.98 4.70 -3.11
CA ALA A 27 8.60 4.16 -1.90
C ALA A 27 7.55 3.61 -0.91
N ASP A 28 6.42 4.29 -0.75
CA ASP A 28 5.35 3.84 0.15
C ASP A 28 4.65 2.60 -0.40
N MET A 29 4.42 2.56 -1.72
CA MET A 29 3.89 1.37 -2.37
C MET A 29 4.84 0.19 -2.23
N ASN A 30 6.15 0.39 -2.43
CA ASN A 30 7.13 -0.66 -2.29
C ASN A 30 7.22 -1.19 -0.85
N ARG A 31 7.11 -0.31 0.16
CA ARG A 31 7.01 -0.74 1.57
C ARG A 31 5.79 -1.61 1.82
N LEU A 32 4.63 -1.22 1.27
CA LEU A 32 3.40 -1.99 1.40
C LEU A 32 3.54 -3.39 0.78
N ILE A 33 4.13 -3.46 -0.42
CA ILE A 33 4.39 -4.73 -1.11
C ILE A 33 5.36 -5.59 -0.29
N MET A 34 6.48 -5.02 0.19
CA MET A 34 7.44 -5.76 1.01
C MET A 34 6.79 -6.33 2.28
N ASN A 35 5.98 -5.52 2.97
CA ASN A 35 5.26 -5.97 4.16
C ASN A 35 4.32 -7.15 3.86
N TYR A 36 3.62 -7.11 2.72
CA TYR A 36 2.76 -8.20 2.29
C TYR A 36 3.57 -9.47 2.02
N LEU A 37 4.67 -9.38 1.25
CA LEU A 37 5.51 -10.54 0.94
C LEU A 37 6.08 -11.20 2.20
N VAL A 38 6.52 -10.39 3.17
CA VAL A 38 7.01 -10.88 4.46
C VAL A 38 5.90 -11.51 5.29
N THR A 39 4.72 -10.88 5.36
CA THR A 39 3.61 -11.35 6.20
C THR A 39 3.04 -12.68 5.70
N GLU A 40 2.97 -12.85 4.39
CA GLU A 40 2.49 -14.09 3.76
C GLU A 40 3.57 -15.18 3.66
N GLY A 41 4.82 -14.89 4.08
CA GLY A 41 5.92 -15.85 4.04
C GLY A 41 6.49 -16.09 2.64
N PHE A 42 6.30 -15.19 1.69
CA PHE A 42 6.83 -15.32 0.33
C PHE A 42 8.32 -14.95 0.24
N LYS A 43 9.19 -15.81 0.79
CA LYS A 43 10.64 -15.57 0.89
C LYS A 43 11.30 -15.21 -0.45
N GLU A 44 11.18 -16.06 -1.46
CA GLU A 44 11.84 -15.85 -2.76
C GLU A 44 11.37 -14.54 -3.43
N ALA A 45 10.08 -14.22 -3.31
CA ALA A 45 9.52 -12.99 -3.84
C ALA A 45 10.03 -11.76 -3.08
N ALA A 46 10.11 -11.83 -1.75
CA ALA A 46 10.65 -10.76 -0.91
C ALA A 46 12.13 -10.48 -1.22
N GLU A 47 12.94 -11.52 -1.44
CA GLU A 47 14.35 -11.37 -1.80
C GLU A 47 14.55 -10.67 -3.15
N LYS A 48 13.84 -11.13 -4.19
CA LYS A 48 13.89 -10.50 -5.51
C LYS A 48 13.37 -9.06 -5.44
N PHE A 49 12.27 -8.86 -4.73
CA PHE A 49 11.69 -7.52 -4.56
C PHE A 49 12.63 -6.57 -3.81
N ARG A 50 13.36 -7.03 -2.78
CA ARG A 50 14.40 -6.25 -2.11
C ARG A 50 15.47 -5.79 -3.11
N MET A 51 15.96 -6.70 -3.95
CA MET A 51 17.00 -6.39 -4.96
C MET A 51 16.51 -5.36 -6.00
N GLU A 52 15.25 -5.45 -6.42
CA GLU A 52 14.67 -4.54 -7.42
C GLU A 52 14.26 -3.18 -6.84
N SER A 53 13.69 -3.17 -5.64
CA SER A 53 13.07 -1.98 -5.04
C SER A 53 13.98 -1.21 -4.09
N GLY A 54 15.05 -1.85 -3.58
CA GLY A 54 15.91 -1.31 -2.53
C GLY A 54 15.21 -1.14 -1.18
N ILE A 55 14.01 -1.68 -1.00
CA ILE A 55 13.30 -1.67 0.29
C ILE A 55 13.84 -2.79 1.16
N GLU A 56 14.34 -2.41 2.34
CA GLU A 56 14.71 -3.39 3.36
C GLU A 56 13.46 -3.94 4.05
N PRO A 57 13.35 -5.27 4.22
CA PRO A 57 12.28 -5.89 4.98
C PRO A 57 12.39 -5.56 6.48
N SER A 58 11.26 -5.59 7.18
CA SER A 58 11.20 -5.34 8.63
C SER A 58 11.69 -6.50 9.49
N VAL A 59 11.87 -7.67 8.88
CA VAL A 59 12.37 -8.90 9.51
C VAL A 59 13.46 -9.50 8.64
N ASP A 60 14.29 -10.35 9.24
CA ASP A 60 15.27 -11.14 8.50
C ASP A 60 14.57 -12.21 7.64
N LEU A 61 14.77 -12.16 6.33
CA LEU A 61 14.13 -13.09 5.39
C LEU A 61 14.59 -14.54 5.59
N GLU A 62 15.75 -14.76 6.22
CA GLU A 62 16.22 -16.11 6.55
C GLU A 62 15.39 -16.77 7.65
N THR A 63 14.56 -16.01 8.36
CA THR A 63 13.66 -16.54 9.38
C THR A 63 12.30 -16.98 8.82
N LEU A 64 12.03 -16.70 7.54
CA LEU A 64 10.84 -17.19 6.86
C LEU A 64 11.09 -18.63 6.40
N ASP A 65 10.12 -19.51 6.66
CA ASP A 65 10.14 -20.89 6.16
C ASP A 65 10.15 -20.90 4.61
N GLU A 66 10.72 -21.94 4.01
CA GLU A 66 10.75 -22.15 2.53
C GLU A 66 9.36 -22.38 1.93
#